data_AF-A0A843EHR0-F1
#
_entry.id   AF-A0A843EHR0-F1
#
_cell.length_a   1.000
_cell.length_b   1.000
_cell.length_c   1.000
_cell.angle_alpha   90.00
_cell.angle_beta   90.00
_cell.angle_gamma   90.00
#
_symmetry.space_group_name_H-M   'P 1'
#
loop_
_entity.id
_entity.type
_entity.pdbx_description
1 polymer ?
#
loop_
_entity_poly.entity_id
_entity_poly.type
_entity_poly.pdbx_seq_one_letter_code
_entity_poly.pdbx_strand_id
1 'polypeptide(L)'
;LYGTKVPFAGGEVGKMEEEILDSYGLTKADFEVPKMPRLGSHGLRRAMRFQVWNASAKATEDGVMCEFSIDKGSYATAVLREVMKKDVY
;
A
#
# COMPACT_ATOMS: atom_id res chain seq x y z
N LEU A 1 -0.13 -7.08 -2.68
CA LEU A 1 -1.24 -7.57 -1.85
C LEU A 1 -1.30 -9.08 -2.04
N TYR A 2 -1.21 -9.84 -0.95
CA TYR A 2 -1.23 -11.30 -0.99
C TYR A 2 -2.59 -11.83 -1.41
N GLY A 3 -2.60 -13.06 -1.92
CA GLY A 3 -3.78 -13.78 -2.37
C GLY A 3 -3.39 -15.00 -3.18
N THR A 4 -4.41 -15.75 -3.63
CA THR A 4 -4.20 -17.09 -4.18
C THR A 4 -3.43 -17.11 -5.49
N LYS A 5 -3.58 -16.08 -6.34
CA LYS A 5 -3.06 -16.08 -7.72
C LYS A 5 -1.84 -15.20 -7.94
N VAL A 6 -1.56 -14.23 -7.08
CA VAL A 6 -0.41 -13.34 -7.27
C VAL A 6 0.90 -14.09 -6.99
N PRO A 7 1.87 -14.09 -7.91
CA PRO A 7 3.19 -14.64 -7.63
C PRO A 7 3.97 -13.73 -6.69
N PHE A 8 4.83 -14.34 -5.87
CA PHE A 8 5.86 -13.60 -5.15
C PHE A 8 6.80 -12.90 -6.13
N ALA A 9 7.46 -11.84 -5.64
CA ALA A 9 8.57 -11.23 -6.35
C ALA A 9 9.74 -12.22 -6.51
N GLY A 10 10.65 -11.94 -7.43
CA GLY A 10 11.90 -12.68 -7.52
C GLY A 10 12.96 -12.16 -6.55
N GLY A 11 14.01 -12.97 -6.34
CA GLY A 11 15.20 -12.56 -5.58
C GLY A 11 14.91 -12.31 -4.09
N GLU A 12 15.62 -11.34 -3.51
CA GLU A 12 15.52 -11.01 -2.08
C GLU A 12 14.13 -10.52 -1.67
N VAL A 13 13.45 -9.76 -2.53
CA VAL A 13 12.09 -9.27 -2.25
C VAL A 13 11.10 -10.41 -2.13
N GLY A 14 11.25 -11.46 -2.95
CA GLY A 14 10.43 -12.68 -2.83
C GLY A 14 10.63 -13.39 -1.50
N LYS A 15 11.89 -13.53 -1.07
CA LYS A 15 12.22 -14.11 0.24
C LYS A 15 11.60 -13.32 1.39
N MET A 16 11.66 -11.98 1.34
CA MET A 16 10.99 -11.13 2.34
C MET A 16 9.46 -11.31 2.34
N GLU A 17 8.85 -11.44 1.16
CA GLU A 17 7.41 -11.70 1.05
C GLU A 17 7.01 -13.05 1.69
N GLU A 18 7.82 -14.10 1.46
CA GLU A 18 7.65 -15.44 2.05
C GLU A 18 7.86 -15.40 3.58
N GLU A 19 8.96 -14.82 4.05
CA GLU A 19 9.29 -14.69 5.49
C GLU A 19 8.20 -13.96 6.27
N ILE A 20 7.60 -12.91 5.68
CA ILE A 20 6.47 -12.22 6.30
C ILE A 20 5.28 -13.17 6.45
N LEU A 21 4.86 -13.88 5.41
CA LEU A 21 3.72 -14.81 5.52
C LEU A 21 3.98 -15.92 6.54
N ASP A 22 5.19 -16.49 6.54
CA ASP A 22 5.62 -17.51 7.50
C ASP A 22 5.57 -16.98 8.94
N SER A 23 5.95 -15.72 9.17
CA SER A 23 5.89 -15.10 10.51
C SER A 23 4.46 -14.98 11.06
N TYR A 24 3.46 -14.94 10.18
CA TYR A 24 2.04 -14.98 10.54
C TYR A 24 1.45 -16.40 10.49
N GLY A 25 2.24 -17.42 10.12
CA GLY A 25 1.78 -18.79 9.93
C GLY A 25 0.78 -18.94 8.78
N LEU A 26 0.89 -18.09 7.75
CA LEU A 26 -0.03 -18.03 6.62
C LEU A 26 0.61 -18.62 5.36
N THR A 27 -0.23 -19.24 4.54
CA THR A 27 0.08 -19.69 3.19
C THR A 27 -0.83 -18.96 2.19
N LYS A 28 -0.52 -19.08 0.89
CA LYS A 28 -1.39 -18.51 -0.15
C LYS A 28 -2.79 -19.14 -0.17
N ALA A 29 -2.94 -20.39 0.28
CA ALA A 29 -4.22 -21.09 0.32
C ALA A 29 -5.16 -20.52 1.39
N ASP A 30 -4.62 -19.89 2.44
CA ASP A 30 -5.42 -19.28 3.51
C ASP A 30 -6.22 -18.05 3.05
N PHE A 31 -5.96 -17.55 1.84
CA PHE A 31 -6.75 -16.51 1.20
C PHE A 31 -7.98 -17.07 0.42
N GLU A 32 -8.19 -18.39 0.42
CA GLU A 32 -9.40 -19.03 -0.08
C GLU A 32 -10.51 -19.08 0.97
N VAL A 33 -11.76 -19.02 0.51
CA VAL A 33 -12.93 -19.22 1.37
C VAL A 33 -13.81 -20.29 0.73
N PRO A 34 -13.55 -21.60 0.95
CA PRO A 34 -14.21 -22.68 0.24
C PRO A 34 -15.75 -22.66 0.36
N LYS A 35 -16.27 -22.28 1.53
CA LYS A 35 -17.71 -22.16 1.78
C LYS A 35 -18.37 -20.98 1.07
N MET A 36 -17.59 -19.98 0.67
CA MET A 36 -18.06 -18.79 -0.05
C MET A 36 -16.96 -18.25 -0.98
N PRO A 37 -16.72 -18.90 -2.14
CA PRO A 37 -15.56 -18.59 -2.98
C PRO A 37 -15.46 -17.13 -3.43
N ARG A 38 -16.60 -16.41 -3.50
CA ARG A 38 -16.64 -14.97 -3.84
C ARG A 38 -15.98 -14.05 -2.82
N LEU A 39 -15.76 -14.53 -1.58
CA LEU A 39 -15.06 -13.78 -0.54
C LEU A 39 -13.56 -14.10 -0.48
N GLY A 40 -13.09 -15.08 -1.25
CA GLY A 40 -11.66 -15.35 -1.39
C GLY A 40 -10.94 -14.21 -2.12
N SER A 41 -9.66 -14.01 -1.80
CA SER A 41 -8.83 -12.98 -2.44
C SER A 41 -7.84 -13.59 -3.41
N HIS A 42 -7.90 -13.17 -4.67
CA HIS A 42 -6.87 -13.52 -5.66
C HIS A 42 -5.57 -12.73 -5.49
N GLY A 43 -5.60 -11.63 -4.72
CA GLY A 43 -4.48 -10.71 -4.58
C GLY A 43 -4.30 -9.80 -5.81
N LEU A 44 -3.43 -8.80 -5.67
CA LEU A 44 -2.94 -7.99 -6.79
C LEU A 44 -1.57 -7.37 -6.48
N ARG A 45 -0.83 -6.99 -7.53
CA ARG A 45 0.37 -6.15 -7.42
C ARG A 45 -0.06 -4.69 -7.38
N ARG A 46 0.52 -3.91 -6.47
CA ARG A 46 0.27 -2.48 -6.31
C ARG A 46 1.61 -1.76 -6.33
N ALA A 47 1.66 -0.61 -6.98
CA ALA A 47 2.85 0.24 -6.94
C ALA A 47 3.13 0.67 -5.48
N MET A 48 4.37 0.49 -5.04
CA MET A 48 4.81 0.88 -3.68
C MET A 48 4.96 2.39 -3.53
N ARG A 49 5.15 3.10 -4.64
CA ARG A 49 5.23 4.56 -4.72
C ARG A 49 4.29 5.03 -5.81
N PHE A 50 3.75 6.22 -5.65
CA PHE A 50 3.01 6.94 -6.68
C PHE A 50 3.62 8.32 -6.87
N GLN A 51 3.41 8.89 -8.05
CA GLN A 51 3.94 10.21 -8.36
C GLN A 51 3.05 11.28 -7.74
N VAL A 52 3.69 12.31 -7.18
CA VAL A 52 3.06 13.57 -6.80
C VAL A 52 3.51 14.62 -7.81
N TRP A 53 2.58 15.36 -8.39
CA TRP A 53 2.89 16.40 -9.38
C TRP A 53 2.09 17.67 -9.14
N ASN A 54 2.47 18.75 -9.84
CA ASN A 54 1.91 20.10 -9.63
C ASN A 54 1.91 20.50 -8.15
N ALA A 55 3.01 20.19 -7.46
CA ALA A 55 3.11 20.39 -6.02
C ALA A 55 3.54 21.82 -5.68
N SER A 56 2.83 22.45 -4.75
CA SER A 56 3.18 23.74 -4.16
C SER A 56 3.04 23.67 -2.64
N ALA A 57 3.78 24.52 -1.94
CA ALA A 57 3.62 24.74 -0.51
C ALA A 57 3.76 26.23 -0.21
N LYS A 58 2.82 26.79 0.53
CA LYS A 58 2.80 28.20 0.93
C LYS A 58 2.55 28.32 2.43
N ALA A 59 3.45 28.98 3.14
CA ALA A 59 3.20 29.35 4.53
C ALA A 59 2.03 30.32 4.64
N THR A 60 1.16 30.10 5.61
CA THR A 60 0.02 30.93 5.99
C THR A 60 0.15 31.31 7.47
N GLU A 61 -0.71 32.20 7.98
CA GLU A 61 -0.70 32.57 9.40
C GLU A 61 -0.93 31.36 10.33
N ASP A 62 -1.77 30.42 9.89
CA ASP A 62 -2.16 29.24 10.68
C ASP A 62 -1.42 27.94 10.31
N GLY A 63 -0.45 27.98 9.38
CA GLY A 63 0.29 26.78 8.99
C GLY A 63 0.86 26.80 7.57
N VAL A 64 0.70 25.68 6.85
CA VAL A 64 1.20 25.51 5.47
C VAL A 64 0.05 25.01 4.60
N MET A 65 -0.27 25.76 3.56
CA MET A 65 -1.15 25.31 2.48
C MET A 65 -0.34 24.46 1.51
N CYS A 66 -0.74 23.20 1.33
CA CYS A 66 -0.14 22.28 0.38
C CYS A 66 -1.12 22.01 -0.77
N GLU A 67 -0.66 22.19 -2.01
CA GLU A 67 -1.41 21.80 -3.20
C GLU A 67 -0.61 20.74 -3.95
N PHE A 68 -1.28 19.71 -4.45
CA PHE A 68 -0.65 18.67 -5.24
C PHE A 68 -1.69 17.83 -5.96
N SER A 69 -1.25 17.13 -7.00
CA SER A 69 -2.01 16.12 -7.74
C SER A 69 -1.44 14.73 -7.51
N ILE A 70 -2.32 13.73 -7.46
CA ILE A 70 -2.00 12.31 -7.24
C ILE A 70 -2.91 11.42 -8.09
N ASP A 71 -2.45 10.20 -8.37
CA ASP A 71 -3.23 9.22 -9.12
C ASP A 71 -4.51 8.81 -8.39
N LYS A 72 -5.55 8.45 -9.17
CA LYS A 72 -6.78 7.85 -8.61
C LYS A 72 -6.42 6.60 -7.79
N GLY A 73 -6.96 6.53 -6.58
CA GLY A 73 -6.73 5.43 -5.66
C GLY A 73 -5.48 5.61 -4.78
N SER A 74 -4.75 6.71 -4.92
CA SER A 74 -3.79 7.21 -3.93
C SER A 74 -4.48 8.09 -2.90
N TYR A 75 -3.85 8.26 -1.74
CA TYR A 75 -4.44 9.01 -0.61
C TYR A 75 -3.63 10.26 -0.31
N ALA A 76 -4.29 11.41 -0.21
CA ALA A 76 -3.65 12.68 0.15
C ALA A 76 -2.97 12.60 1.53
N THR A 77 -3.52 11.82 2.46
CA THR A 77 -2.93 11.59 3.78
C THR A 77 -1.56 10.91 3.71
N ALA A 78 -1.29 10.08 2.71
CA ALA A 78 0.04 9.49 2.51
C ALA A 78 1.07 10.55 2.11
N VAL A 79 0.67 11.56 1.31
CA VAL A 79 1.51 12.72 0.99
C VAL A 79 1.73 13.58 2.24
N LEU A 80 0.66 13.89 2.97
CA LEU A 80 0.74 14.72 4.17
C LEU A 80 1.58 14.07 5.29
N ARG A 81 1.53 12.73 5.43
CA ARG A 81 2.41 11.99 6.34
C ARG A 81 3.88 12.28 6.03
N GLU A 82 4.26 12.34 4.76
CA GLU A 82 5.64 12.65 4.36
C GLU A 82 6.03 14.11 4.59
N VAL A 83 5.08 15.04 4.57
CA VAL A 83 5.31 16.46 4.88
C VAL A 83 5.40 16.69 6.39
N MET A 84 4.42 16.18 7.14
CA MET A 84 4.26 16.42 8.58
C MET A 84 5.16 15.53 9.44
N LYS A 85 5.65 14.41 8.91
CA LYS A 85 6.44 13.39 9.62
C LYS A 85 5.74 12.90 10.89
N LYS A 86 4.42 12.73 10.81
CA LYS A 86 3.55 12.25 11.88
C LYS A 86 2.71 11.09 11.37
N ASP A 87 2.54 10.08 12.22
CA ASP A 87 1.64 8.98 11.93
C ASP A 87 0.18 9.38 12.15
N VAL A 88 -0.70 8.74 11.38
CA VAL A 88 -2.15 8.80 11.59
C VAL A 88 -2.47 7.69 12.58
N TYR A 89 -2.78 8.07 13.83
CA TYR A 89 -3.22 7.14 14.87
C TYR A 89 -4.73 6.93 14.82
#